data_AF-A0A3D5VAC0-F1
#
_entry.id   AF-A0A3D5VAC0-F1
#
_cell.length_a   1.000
_cell.length_b   1.000
_cell.length_c   1.000
_cell.angle_alpha   90.00
_cell.angle_beta   90.00
_cell.angle_gamma   90.00
#
_symmetry.space_group_name_H-M   'P 1'
#
loop_
_entity.id
_entity.type
_entity.pdbx_description
1 polymer ?
#
loop_
_entity_poly.entity_id
_entity_poly.type
_entity_poly.pdbx_seq_one_letter_code
_entity_poly.pdbx_strand_id
1 'polypeptide(L)'
;MEAISRGADSALFVEFSDRAIKTMKKNIEKLNCKKNTRIYKKRVNSFLNWNEQKFDIIFMDPPYDKKLVNKTIKKILERNILNSNGKIVVEHSIREKIDPALAQYIQFNRSTRNNQVSIL
;
A
#
# COMPACT_ATOMS: atom_id res chain seq x y z
N MET A 1 -9.99 -0.45 -0.53
CA MET A 1 -10.99 -0.37 0.57
C MET A 1 -11.33 -1.70 1.21
N GLU A 2 -10.87 -2.79 0.62
CA GLU A 2 -10.93 -4.12 1.21
C GLU A 2 -10.45 -4.19 2.66
N ALA A 3 -9.41 -3.44 3.05
CA ALA A 3 -8.87 -3.46 4.40
C ALA A 3 -9.91 -3.07 5.46
N ILE A 4 -10.63 -1.95 5.27
CA ILE A 4 -11.70 -1.54 6.19
C ILE A 4 -12.86 -2.52 6.13
N SER A 5 -13.22 -2.98 4.93
CA SER A 5 -14.27 -3.99 4.74
C SER A 5 -13.95 -5.33 5.43
N ARG A 6 -12.67 -5.62 5.69
CA ARG A 6 -12.16 -6.83 6.35
C ARG A 6 -11.77 -6.58 7.81
N GLY A 7 -12.16 -5.44 8.39
CA GLY A 7 -12.01 -5.16 9.82
C GLY A 7 -10.77 -4.36 10.22
N ALA A 8 -10.09 -3.67 9.30
CA ALA A 8 -9.03 -2.74 9.67
C ALA A 8 -9.61 -1.51 10.41
N ASP A 9 -9.00 -1.15 11.55
CA ASP A 9 -9.41 0.01 12.36
C ASP A 9 -9.32 1.33 11.61
N SER A 10 -8.30 1.47 10.74
CA SER A 10 -8.14 2.62 9.86
C SER A 10 -7.35 2.28 8.61
N ALA A 11 -7.50 3.10 7.57
CA ALA A 11 -6.69 3.01 6.36
C ALA A 11 -6.18 4.38 5.92
N LEU A 12 -4.95 4.39 5.41
CA LEU A 12 -4.29 5.55 4.83
C LEU A 12 -3.90 5.25 3.39
N PHE A 13 -4.28 6.12 2.48
CA PHE A 13 -3.97 6.04 1.05
C PHE A 13 -2.99 7.16 0.65
N VAL A 14 -2.01 6.85 -0.18
CA VAL A 14 -0.99 7.77 -0.70
C VAL A 14 -1.05 7.78 -2.23
N GLU A 15 -1.77 8.74 -2.78
CA GLU A 15 -1.96 8.86 -4.24
C GLU A 15 -1.53 10.25 -4.71
N PHE A 16 -0.96 10.35 -5.90
CA PHE A 16 -0.58 11.63 -6.49
C PHE A 16 -1.58 12.12 -7.54
N SER A 17 -2.24 11.20 -8.26
CA SER A 17 -3.18 11.49 -9.34
C SER A 17 -4.52 12.03 -8.82
N ASP A 18 -4.88 13.25 -9.22
CA ASP A 18 -6.18 13.86 -8.91
C ASP A 18 -7.36 13.01 -9.38
N ARG A 19 -7.22 12.37 -10.53
CA ARG A 19 -8.25 11.49 -11.09
C ARG A 19 -8.49 10.29 -10.17
N ALA A 20 -7.42 9.64 -9.72
CA ALA A 20 -7.50 8.51 -8.82
C ALA A 20 -8.05 8.92 -7.44
N ILE A 21 -7.60 10.05 -6.89
CA ILE A 21 -8.13 10.60 -5.63
C ILE A 21 -9.63 10.87 -5.70
N LYS A 22 -10.12 11.45 -6.81
CA LYS A 22 -11.56 11.68 -7.00
C LYS A 22 -12.33 10.36 -6.96
N THR A 23 -11.84 9.33 -7.63
CA THR A 23 -12.45 7.99 -7.60
C THR A 23 -12.42 7.38 -6.21
N MET A 24 -11.29 7.46 -5.50
CA MET A 24 -11.18 6.96 -4.12
C MET A 24 -12.15 7.65 -3.18
N LYS A 25 -12.26 8.98 -3.24
CA LYS A 25 -13.22 9.74 -2.41
C LYS A 25 -14.67 9.27 -2.63
N LYS A 26 -15.09 9.13 -3.89
CA LYS A 26 -16.42 8.58 -4.21
C LYS A 26 -16.63 7.20 -3.63
N ASN A 27 -15.62 6.34 -3.70
CA ASN A 27 -15.74 4.99 -3.19
C ASN A 27 -15.76 4.99 -1.64
N ILE A 28 -14.98 5.84 -0.96
CA ILE A 28 -15.00 6.02 0.51
C ILE A 28 -16.36 6.50 0.99
N GLU A 29 -16.99 7.42 0.26
CA GLU A 29 -18.34 7.89 0.55
C GLU A 29 -19.37 6.76 0.40
N LYS A 30 -19.29 5.99 -0.70
CA LYS A 30 -20.18 4.84 -0.94
C LYS A 30 -20.08 3.76 0.14
N LEU A 31 -18.88 3.51 0.68
CA LEU A 31 -18.68 2.52 1.74
C LEU A 31 -18.82 3.10 3.16
N ASN A 32 -19.20 4.37 3.29
CA ASN A 32 -19.40 5.07 4.56
C ASN A 32 -18.21 4.94 5.55
N CYS A 33 -16.98 4.85 5.03
CA CYS A 33 -15.77 4.60 5.83
C CYS A 33 -14.88 5.84 6.00
N LYS A 34 -15.45 7.03 5.77
CA LYS A 34 -14.73 8.31 5.79
C LYS A 34 -14.06 8.61 7.12
N LYS A 35 -14.66 8.23 8.25
CA LYS A 35 -14.10 8.47 9.60
C LYS A 35 -12.80 7.70 9.83
N ASN A 36 -12.68 6.53 9.22
CA ASN A 36 -11.57 5.60 9.40
C ASN A 36 -10.58 5.66 8.22
N THR A 37 -10.76 6.60 7.28
CA THR A 37 -9.93 6.70 6.07
C THR A 37 -9.25 8.05 5.94
N ARG A 38 -7.95 8.05 5.65
CA ARG A 38 -7.19 9.26 5.27
C ARG A 38 -6.59 9.10 3.87
N ILE A 39 -6.54 10.20 3.12
CA ILE A 39 -5.85 10.25 1.82
C ILE A 39 -4.80 11.36 1.87
N TYR A 40 -3.55 11.03 1.57
CA TYR A 40 -2.47 11.98 1.32
C TYR A 40 -2.23 12.13 -0.18
N LYS A 41 -2.44 13.35 -0.70
CA LYS A 41 -2.05 13.68 -2.06
C LYS A 41 -0.53 13.89 -2.17
N LYS A 42 0.26 12.82 -2.24
CA LYS A 42 1.74 12.86 -2.27
C LYS A 42 2.30 11.74 -3.13
N ARG A 43 3.51 11.92 -3.65
CA ARG A 43 4.28 10.81 -4.21
C ARG A 43 4.76 9.91 -3.06
N VAL A 44 4.70 8.59 -3.25
CA VAL A 44 5.08 7.59 -2.23
C VAL A 44 6.46 7.87 -1.63
N ASN A 45 7.48 8.14 -2.45
CA ASN A 45 8.83 8.42 -1.95
C ASN A 45 8.88 9.65 -1.01
N SER A 46 8.10 10.69 -1.31
CA SER A 46 7.99 11.89 -0.47
C SER A 46 7.19 11.61 0.80
N PHE A 47 6.13 10.81 0.72
CA PHE A 47 5.36 10.37 1.88
C PHE A 47 6.22 9.55 2.85
N LEU A 48 6.96 8.55 2.37
CA LEU A 48 7.85 7.73 3.19
C LEU A 48 8.94 8.55 3.89
N ASN A 49 9.32 9.70 3.33
CA ASN A 49 10.29 10.61 3.97
C ASN A 49 9.68 11.48 5.07
N TRP A 50 8.38 11.76 4.99
CA TRP A 50 7.68 12.66 5.90
C TRP A 50 6.90 11.90 6.98
N ASN A 51 6.46 10.68 6.69
CA ASN A 51 5.64 9.87 7.58
C ASN A 51 6.46 9.31 8.74
N GLU A 52 5.85 9.37 9.93
CA GLU A 52 6.36 8.77 11.16
C GLU A 52 5.41 7.69 11.72
N GLN A 53 4.22 7.53 11.11
CA GLN A 53 3.26 6.52 11.52
C GLN A 53 3.71 5.12 11.10
N LYS A 54 3.37 4.13 11.91
CA LYS A 54 3.60 2.73 11.60
C LYS A 54 2.33 2.03 11.17
N PHE A 55 2.50 0.96 10.39
CA PHE A 55 1.40 0.18 9.84
C PHE A 55 1.63 -1.32 10.06
N ASP A 56 0.55 -2.03 10.35
CA ASP A 56 0.54 -3.50 10.45
C ASP A 56 0.47 -4.15 9.08
N ILE A 57 -0.16 -3.50 8.12
CA ILE A 57 -0.26 -4.00 6.75
C ILE A 57 -0.03 -2.83 5.79
N ILE A 58 0.91 -3.01 4.86
CA ILE A 58 1.19 -2.07 3.79
C ILE A 58 0.92 -2.77 2.46
N PHE A 59 -0.03 -2.27 1.69
CA PHE A 59 -0.21 -2.73 0.31
C PHE A 59 0.60 -1.85 -0.63
N MET A 60 1.18 -2.48 -1.64
CA MET A 60 1.93 -1.80 -2.67
C MET A 60 1.52 -2.35 -4.03
N ASP A 61 1.02 -1.45 -4.88
CA ASP A 61 0.76 -1.69 -6.30
C ASP A 61 1.65 -0.73 -7.14
N PRO A 62 2.98 -0.92 -7.15
CA PRO A 62 3.86 0.00 -7.87
C PRO A 62 3.65 -0.17 -9.38
N PRO A 63 3.73 0.92 -10.18
CA PRO A 63 3.86 0.78 -11.61
C PRO A 63 5.16 -0.01 -11.89
N TYR A 64 5.03 -1.28 -12.26
CA TYR A 64 6.18 -2.14 -12.57
C TYR A 64 6.96 -1.53 -13.73
N ASP A 65 8.28 -1.51 -13.58
CA ASP A 65 9.32 -1.41 -14.64
C ASP A 65 10.63 -0.76 -14.19
N LYS A 66 10.84 -0.47 -12.88
CA LYS A 66 12.02 0.33 -12.46
C LYS A 66 12.78 -0.15 -11.22
N LYS A 67 12.76 -1.43 -10.86
CA LYS A 67 13.40 -1.94 -9.62
C LYS A 67 12.92 -1.21 -8.35
N LEU A 68 11.68 -0.70 -8.38
CA LEU A 68 11.16 0.19 -7.35
C LEU A 68 10.61 -0.57 -6.15
N VAL A 69 10.21 -1.84 -6.31
CA VAL A 69 9.65 -2.66 -5.23
C VAL A 69 10.68 -2.78 -4.10
N ASN A 70 11.86 -3.35 -4.40
CA ASN A 70 12.92 -3.54 -3.42
C ASN A 70 13.36 -2.22 -2.77
N LYS A 71 13.47 -1.13 -3.55
CA LYS A 71 13.86 0.20 -3.03
C LYS A 71 12.82 0.75 -2.06
N THR A 72 11.54 0.60 -2.38
CA THR A 72 10.45 1.11 -1.56
C THR A 72 10.34 0.31 -0.26
N ILE A 73 10.47 -1.01 -0.33
CA ILE A 73 10.47 -1.89 0.85
C ILE A 73 11.67 -1.58 1.76
N LYS A 74 12.88 -1.47 1.20
CA LYS A 74 14.07 -1.09 1.99
C LYS A 74 13.83 0.22 2.72
N LYS A 75 13.27 1.22 2.04
CA LYS A 75 12.95 2.51 2.66
C LYS A 75 11.89 2.42 3.76
N ILE A 76 10.87 1.59 3.60
CA ILE A 76 9.85 1.34 4.64
C ILE A 76 10.52 0.78 5.90
N LEU A 77 11.43 -0.19 5.74
CA LEU A 77 12.16 -0.81 6.85
C LEU A 77 13.15 0.17 7.49
N GLU A 78 13.96 0.88 6.70
CA GLU A 78 14.90 1.91 7.16
C GLU A 78 14.22 3.01 7.97
N ARG A 79 13.00 3.38 7.58
CA ARG A 79 12.20 4.41 8.25
C ARG A 79 11.33 3.87 9.39
N ASN A 80 11.41 2.58 9.69
CA ASN A 80 10.63 1.92 10.74
C ASN A 80 9.11 2.14 10.60
N ILE A 81 8.62 2.15 9.36
CA ILE A 81 7.20 2.40 9.00
C ILE A 81 6.37 1.12 9.11
N LEU A 82 7.00 -0.06 9.05
CA LEU A 82 6.35 -1.33 9.29
C LEU A 82 6.44 -1.70 10.78
N ASN A 83 5.34 -2.12 11.39
CA ASN A 83 5.37 -2.69 12.73
C ASN A 83 6.15 -4.02 12.75
N SER A 84 6.63 -4.46 13.91
CA SER A 84 7.49 -5.65 14.03
C SER A 84 6.86 -6.94 13.47
N ASN A 85 5.52 -7.08 13.57
CA ASN A 85 4.75 -8.19 13.00
C ASN A 85 4.01 -7.81 11.72
N GLY A 86 4.37 -6.65 11.15
CA GLY A 86 3.69 -6.11 10.00
C GLY A 86 4.00 -6.87 8.72
N LYS A 87 3.10 -6.77 7.75
CA LYS A 87 3.22 -7.44 6.45
C LYS A 87 3.14 -6.45 5.31
N ILE A 88 3.94 -6.67 4.29
CA ILE A 88 3.90 -5.93 3.04
C ILE A 88 3.25 -6.83 1.99
N VAL A 89 2.09 -6.43 1.49
CA VAL A 89 1.39 -7.14 0.43
C VAL A 89 1.74 -6.46 -0.89
N VAL A 90 2.45 -7.16 -1.75
CA VAL A 90 2.80 -6.65 -3.08
C VAL A 90 1.90 -7.35 -4.07
N GLU A 91 0.99 -6.60 -4.69
CA GLU A 91 0.36 -7.06 -5.93
C GLU A 91 1.47 -7.01 -6.98
N HIS A 92 1.74 -8.10 -7.72
CA HIS A 92 2.69 -8.11 -8.85
C HIS A 92 2.51 -9.30 -9.79
N SER A 93 2.96 -9.12 -11.05
CA SER A 93 3.28 -10.25 -11.93
C SER A 93 4.66 -10.79 -11.53
N ILE A 94 4.81 -12.12 -11.55
CA ILE A 94 5.95 -12.97 -11.09
C ILE A 94 7.36 -12.57 -11.61
N ARG A 95 7.49 -11.51 -12.42
CA ARG A 95 8.69 -11.19 -13.20
C ARG A 95 9.76 -10.35 -12.51
N GLU A 96 9.46 -9.62 -11.42
CA GLU A 96 10.47 -8.80 -10.72
C GLU A 96 11.19 -9.62 -9.63
N LYS A 97 12.52 -9.69 -9.70
CA LYS A 97 13.36 -10.38 -8.71
C LYS A 97 13.34 -9.62 -7.38
N ILE A 98 12.72 -10.23 -6.38
CA ILE A 98 12.73 -9.75 -5.00
C ILE A 98 14.03 -10.14 -4.31
N ASP A 99 14.56 -9.23 -3.50
CA ASP A 99 15.73 -9.50 -2.65
C ASP A 99 15.35 -10.55 -1.57
N PRO A 100 16.05 -11.71 -1.49
CA PRO A 100 15.71 -12.78 -0.54
C PRO A 100 15.63 -12.30 0.91
N ALA A 101 16.42 -11.30 1.31
CA ALA A 101 16.39 -10.73 2.65
C ALA A 101 15.04 -10.06 3.00
N LEU A 102 14.31 -9.61 1.97
CA LEU A 102 13.02 -8.94 2.10
C LEU A 102 11.84 -9.90 2.04
N ALA A 103 12.06 -11.14 1.57
CA ALA A 103 10.99 -12.11 1.30
C ALA A 103 10.13 -12.42 2.53
N GLN A 104 10.70 -12.39 3.74
CA GLN A 104 9.99 -12.63 4.99
C GLN A 104 8.88 -11.61 5.30
N TYR A 105 9.01 -10.38 4.79
CA TYR A 105 8.03 -9.31 5.00
C TYR A 105 6.93 -9.31 3.93
N ILE A 106 7.15 -10.03 2.82
CA ILE A 106 6.35 -9.91 1.62
C ILE A 106 5.34 -11.06 1.53
N GLN A 107 4.09 -10.71 1.37
CA GLN A 107 3.05 -11.62 0.91
C GLN A 107 2.67 -11.29 -0.52
N PHE A 108 2.76 -12.29 -1.40
CA PHE A 108 2.35 -12.15 -2.79
C PHE A 108 0.87 -12.47 -2.93
N ASN A 109 0.11 -11.52 -3.48
CA ASN A 109 -1.26 -11.80 -3.89
C ASN A 109 -1.25 -12.37 -5.32
N ARG A 110 -1.50 -13.67 -5.48
CA ARG A 110 -1.64 -14.30 -6.81
C ARG A 110 -3.06 -14.02 -7.33
N SER A 111 -3.20 -13.07 -8.24
CA SER A 111 -4.48 -12.84 -8.93
C SER A 111 -4.76 -13.99 -9.92
N THR A 112 -5.56 -14.97 -9.49
CA THR A 112 -6.56 -15.61 -10.37
C THR A 112 -7.82 -14.76 -10.29
N ARG A 113 -8.24 -14.19 -11.42
CA ARG A 113 -9.52 -13.50 -11.70
C ARG A 113 -10.47 -13.25 -10.51
N ASN A 114 -10.81 -11.97 -10.34
CA ASN A 114 -11.90 -11.35 -9.57
C ASN A 114 -11.54 -10.80 -8.18
N ASN A 115 -12.01 -9.56 -7.99
CA ASN A 115 -11.96 -8.67 -6.82
C ASN A 115 -10.67 -7.86 -6.61
N GLN A 116 -10.79 -6.62 -7.06
CA GLN A 116 -9.88 -5.49 -6.99
C GLN A 116 -9.63 -5.08 -5.52
N VAL A 117 -8.37 -5.11 -5.06
CA VAL A 117 -7.98 -4.76 -3.68
C VAL A 117 -6.90 -3.67 -3.68
N SER A 118 -7.30 -2.40 -3.67
CA SER A 118 -6.36 -1.27 -3.64
C SER A 118 -6.01 -0.81 -2.21
N ILE A 119 -4.72 -0.59 -1.97
CA ILE A 119 -4.16 0.64 -1.36
C ILE A 119 -2.87 1.02 -2.15
N LEU A 120 -2.89 2.22 -2.73
CA LEU A 120 -1.73 3.05 -3.06
C LEU A 120 -1.67 4.16 -2.01
#